data_AF-A0A2C6LGX4-F1
#
_entry.id   AF-A0A2C6LGX4-F1
#
_cell.length_a   1.000
_cell.length_b   1.000
_cell.length_c   1.000
_cell.angle_alpha   90.00
_cell.angle_beta   90.00
_cell.angle_gamma   90.00
#
_symmetry.space_group_name_H-M   'P 1'
#
loop_
_entity.id
_entity.type
_entity.pdbx_description
1 polymer ?
#
loop_
_entity_poly.entity_id
_entity_poly.type
_entity_poly.pdbx_seq_one_letter_code
_entity_poly.pdbx_strand_id
1 'polypeptide(L)'
;MIIDAALSFIENYKVDGLRFDSVHNMPWDLLQEMTYVIRSKHPSVILIAEVTPENPQICKGAGFDSCWIHSAYYDAVKITRGQDGNYHADMLKALIDIHRGFVKSHQCINSVLGSHDQAGNKQGGRTDGRAGRYFVDLFGGRNNWHSRSQCRMWYSLQAMSRGLPMLFMGTETHQDQWWNVDPPHMMDWHLVQTRDVLAQQMTKLVSFP
;
A
#
# COMPACT_ATOMS: atom_id res chain seq x y z
N MET A 1 -5.40 -0.21 28.52
CA MET A 1 -4.30 0.66 28.00
C MET A 1 -4.26 0.70 26.47
N ILE A 2 -3.98 -0.40 25.74
CA ILE A 2 -3.92 -0.36 24.25
C ILE A 2 -5.29 -0.05 23.63
N ILE A 3 -6.35 -0.71 24.11
CA ILE A 3 -7.73 -0.44 23.66
C ILE A 3 -8.12 1.01 23.93
N ASP A 4 -7.81 1.53 25.12
CA ASP A 4 -8.10 2.93 25.48
C ASP A 4 -7.33 3.92 24.59
N ALA A 5 -6.09 3.59 24.20
CA ALA A 5 -5.32 4.41 23.28
C ALA A 5 -5.98 4.44 21.89
N ALA A 6 -6.43 3.29 21.37
CA ALA A 6 -7.17 3.22 20.11
C ALA A 6 -8.48 4.03 20.17
N LEU A 7 -9.24 3.90 21.25
CA LEU A 7 -10.46 4.68 21.47
C LEU A 7 -10.17 6.18 21.58
N SER A 8 -9.06 6.58 22.20
CA SER A 8 -8.66 7.98 22.29
C SER A 8 -8.45 8.62 20.91
N PHE A 9 -7.80 7.91 19.97
CA PHE A 9 -7.68 8.38 18.58
C PHE A 9 -9.05 8.59 17.93
N ILE A 10 -9.98 7.66 18.12
CA ILE A 10 -11.31 7.72 17.52
C ILE A 10 -12.16 8.82 18.18
N GLU A 11 -12.17 8.89 19.51
CA GLU A 11 -13.10 9.73 20.26
C GLU A 11 -12.60 11.17 20.40
N ASN A 12 -11.30 11.37 20.63
CA ASN A 12 -10.73 12.70 20.86
C ASN A 12 -10.20 13.33 19.58
N TYR A 13 -9.64 12.53 18.67
CA TYR A 13 -9.06 13.02 17.41
C TYR A 13 -9.94 12.73 16.19
N LYS A 14 -11.07 12.04 16.36
CA LYS A 14 -12.09 11.83 15.32
C LYS A 14 -11.54 11.17 14.05
N VAL A 15 -10.61 10.20 14.21
CA VAL A 15 -10.10 9.45 13.06
C VAL A 15 -11.16 8.48 12.52
N ASP A 16 -11.22 8.34 11.19
CA ASP A 16 -12.17 7.44 10.52
C ASP A 16 -11.68 6.00 10.41
N GLY A 17 -10.43 5.73 10.78
CA GLY A 17 -9.83 4.41 10.64
C GLY A 17 -8.52 4.27 11.38
N LEU A 18 -8.14 3.00 11.63
CA LEU A 18 -6.87 2.62 12.22
C LEU A 18 -6.24 1.50 11.40
N ARG A 19 -4.99 1.70 10.98
CA ARG A 19 -4.14 0.66 10.40
C ARG A 19 -3.19 0.14 11.47
N PHE A 20 -3.16 -1.18 11.63
CA PHE A 20 -2.27 -1.87 12.56
C PHE A 20 -1.16 -2.56 11.78
N ASP A 21 0.07 -2.14 12.06
CA ASP A 21 1.29 -2.72 11.51
C ASP A 21 1.60 -4.07 12.18
N SER A 22 2.18 -4.99 11.43
CA SER A 22 2.77 -6.24 11.93
C SER A 22 1.87 -7.02 12.91
N VAL A 23 0.57 -7.18 12.61
CA VAL A 23 -0.41 -7.72 13.58
C VAL A 23 -0.15 -9.17 13.99
N HIS A 24 0.63 -9.91 13.20
CA HIS A 24 1.07 -11.27 13.53
C HIS A 24 1.95 -11.35 14.78
N ASN A 25 2.50 -10.21 15.24
CA ASN A 25 3.28 -10.11 16.47
C ASN A 25 2.41 -9.84 17.71
N MET A 26 1.09 -9.72 17.56
CA MET A 26 0.16 -9.51 18.66
C MET A 26 -0.63 -10.79 18.99
N PRO A 27 -0.97 -11.01 20.27
CA PRO A 27 -1.85 -12.11 20.67
C PRO A 27 -3.23 -12.04 19.97
N TRP A 28 -3.73 -13.18 19.52
CA TRP A 28 -4.97 -13.25 18.75
C TRP A 28 -6.20 -12.79 19.53
N ASP A 29 -6.27 -13.17 20.81
CA ASP A 29 -7.31 -12.76 21.75
C ASP A 29 -7.32 -11.24 21.96
N LEU A 30 -6.16 -10.61 22.06
CA LEU A 30 -6.04 -9.15 22.12
C LEU A 30 -6.57 -8.49 20.85
N LEU A 31 -6.27 -9.03 19.67
CA LEU A 31 -6.79 -8.52 18.40
C LEU A 31 -8.33 -8.58 18.38
N GLN A 32 -8.89 -9.72 18.78
CA GLN A 32 -10.35 -9.91 18.84
C GLN A 32 -11.02 -8.97 19.83
N GLU A 33 -10.47 -8.84 21.04
CA GLU A 33 -11.01 -7.95 22.07
C GLU A 33 -11.01 -6.51 21.57
N MET A 34 -9.87 -6.04 21.04
CA MET A 34 -9.72 -4.68 20.55
C MET A 34 -10.67 -4.35 19.40
N THR A 35 -10.72 -5.19 18.35
CA THR A 35 -11.61 -4.93 17.21
C THR A 35 -13.08 -5.02 17.61
N TYR A 36 -13.46 -5.95 18.50
CA TYR A 36 -14.83 -6.08 18.99
C TYR A 36 -15.26 -4.83 19.76
N VAL A 37 -14.43 -4.36 20.70
CA VAL A 37 -14.72 -3.14 21.48
C VAL A 37 -14.85 -1.93 20.57
N ILE A 38 -13.91 -1.73 19.63
CA ILE A 38 -13.95 -0.59 18.71
C ILE A 38 -15.20 -0.65 17.84
N ARG A 39 -15.50 -1.79 17.21
CA ARG A 39 -16.68 -1.93 16.33
C ARG A 39 -18.00 -1.76 17.08
N SER A 40 -18.07 -2.23 18.33
CA SER A 40 -19.28 -2.09 19.13
C SER A 40 -19.59 -0.64 19.48
N LYS A 41 -18.55 0.19 19.69
CA LYS A 41 -18.70 1.62 20.01
C LYS A 41 -18.78 2.51 18.78
N HIS A 42 -18.00 2.18 17.75
CA HIS A 42 -17.72 3.00 16.58
C HIS A 42 -17.76 2.14 15.29
N PRO A 43 -18.95 1.67 14.88
CA PRO A 43 -19.08 0.71 13.77
C PRO A 43 -18.70 1.26 12.39
N SER A 44 -18.55 2.58 12.25
CA SER A 44 -18.13 3.25 11.00
C SER A 44 -16.62 3.35 10.83
N VAL A 45 -15.83 3.06 11.88
CA VAL A 45 -14.36 3.15 11.82
C VAL A 45 -13.79 1.94 11.10
N ILE A 46 -13.00 2.17 10.06
CA ILE A 46 -12.35 1.09 9.30
C ILE A 46 -11.11 0.57 10.04
N LEU A 47 -11.03 -0.74 10.24
CA LEU A 47 -9.85 -1.39 10.84
C LEU A 47 -9.08 -2.18 9.78
N ILE A 48 -7.84 -1.77 9.56
CA ILE A 48 -6.95 -2.36 8.55
C ILE A 48 -5.80 -3.10 9.24
N ALA A 49 -5.62 -4.37 8.91
CA ALA A 49 -4.54 -5.19 9.42
C ALA A 49 -3.42 -5.34 8.37
N GLU A 50 -2.17 -5.26 8.82
CA GLU A 50 -1.03 -5.70 8.04
C GLU A 50 -0.46 -6.99 8.63
N VAL A 51 -0.51 -8.06 7.84
CA VAL A 51 -0.01 -9.39 8.22
C VAL A 51 0.67 -10.03 7.01
N THR A 52 1.86 -10.58 7.23
CA THR A 52 2.64 -11.30 6.22
C THR A 52 2.98 -12.71 6.73
N PRO A 53 2.69 -13.80 6.01
CA PRO A 53 1.87 -13.82 4.79
C PRO A 53 0.42 -13.41 5.08
N GLU A 54 -0.28 -12.94 4.05
CA GLU A 54 -1.66 -12.49 4.16
C GLU A 54 -2.56 -13.61 4.70
N ASN A 55 -3.42 -13.28 5.67
CA ASN A 55 -4.29 -14.26 6.30
C ASN A 55 -5.75 -13.78 6.33
N PRO A 56 -6.65 -14.38 5.50
CA PRO A 56 -8.07 -14.06 5.50
C PRO A 56 -8.79 -14.24 6.84
N GLN A 57 -8.21 -15.02 7.77
CA GLN A 57 -8.75 -15.13 9.12
C GLN A 57 -8.71 -13.81 9.90
N ILE A 58 -7.86 -12.86 9.51
CA ILE A 58 -7.80 -11.56 10.18
C ILE A 58 -9.14 -10.80 10.03
N CYS A 59 -9.81 -10.95 8.90
CA CYS A 59 -11.12 -10.34 8.67
C CYS A 59 -12.29 -11.21 9.16
N LYS A 60 -12.14 -12.53 9.19
CA LYS A 60 -13.23 -13.46 9.58
C LYS A 60 -13.26 -13.74 11.08
N GLY A 61 -12.09 -13.82 11.72
CA GLY A 61 -11.93 -14.24 13.10
C GLY A 61 -11.44 -13.12 14.02
N ALA A 62 -10.48 -12.29 13.58
CA ALA A 62 -9.95 -11.20 14.40
C ALA A 62 -10.74 -9.88 14.30
N GLY A 63 -11.76 -9.80 13.44
CA GLY A 63 -12.70 -8.66 13.39
C GLY A 63 -12.24 -7.44 12.59
N PHE A 64 -11.14 -7.52 11.85
CA PHE A 64 -10.70 -6.44 10.95
C PHE A 64 -11.59 -6.32 9.70
N ASP A 65 -11.71 -5.12 9.16
CA ASP A 65 -12.45 -4.90 7.92
C ASP A 65 -11.64 -5.26 6.67
N SER A 66 -10.32 -5.03 6.74
CA SER A 66 -9.40 -5.20 5.63
C SER A 66 -8.05 -5.75 6.04
N CYS A 67 -7.40 -6.46 5.11
CA CYS A 67 -6.02 -6.92 5.19
C CYS A 67 -5.23 -6.26 4.07
N TRP A 68 -4.02 -5.80 4.37
CA TRP A 68 -3.10 -5.35 3.35
C TRP A 68 -2.51 -6.54 2.58
N ILE A 69 -2.63 -6.50 1.25
CA ILE A 69 -2.07 -7.49 0.32
C ILE A 69 -0.66 -7.04 -0.10
N HIS A 70 0.37 -7.61 0.54
CA HIS A 70 1.78 -7.36 0.23
C HIS A 70 2.22 -8.00 -1.09
N SER A 71 1.67 -9.18 -1.41
CA SER A 71 2.03 -9.94 -2.60
C SER A 71 1.82 -9.12 -3.87
N ALA A 72 0.80 -8.25 -3.89
CA ALA A 72 0.44 -7.40 -5.02
C ALA A 72 1.62 -6.56 -5.53
N TYR A 73 2.41 -5.98 -4.63
CA TYR A 73 3.60 -5.23 -4.99
C TYR A 73 4.67 -6.14 -5.64
N TYR A 74 4.98 -7.26 -4.99
CA TYR A 74 6.04 -8.15 -5.44
C TYR A 74 5.69 -8.83 -6.77
N ASP A 75 4.42 -9.18 -6.97
CA ASP A 75 3.89 -9.71 -8.23
C ASP A 75 4.04 -8.68 -9.35
N ALA A 76 3.68 -7.41 -9.12
CA ALA A 76 3.88 -6.34 -10.09
C ALA A 76 5.36 -6.13 -10.44
N VAL A 77 6.26 -6.21 -9.46
CA VAL A 77 7.72 -6.15 -9.70
C VAL A 77 8.18 -7.33 -10.56
N LYS A 78 7.76 -8.56 -10.24
CA LYS A 78 8.12 -9.76 -11.00
C LYS A 78 7.62 -9.71 -12.44
N ILE A 79 6.36 -9.34 -12.64
CA ILE A 79 5.75 -9.19 -13.97
C ILE A 79 6.52 -8.15 -14.78
N THR A 80 6.77 -6.98 -14.22
CA THR A 80 7.49 -5.89 -14.92
C THR A 80 8.92 -6.30 -15.33
N ARG A 81 9.53 -7.25 -14.62
CA ARG A 81 10.87 -7.78 -14.94
C ARG A 81 10.89 -9.01 -15.85
N GLY A 82 9.75 -9.57 -16.19
CA GLY A 82 9.72 -10.86 -16.89
C GLY A 82 10.11 -12.05 -16.01
N GLN A 83 10.13 -11.90 -14.68
CA GLN A 83 10.46 -12.98 -13.75
C GLN A 83 9.25 -13.90 -13.56
N ASP A 84 9.47 -15.21 -13.42
CA ASP A 84 8.38 -16.18 -13.20
C ASP A 84 7.30 -16.15 -14.30
N GLY A 85 7.71 -15.95 -15.56
CA GLY A 85 6.82 -15.72 -16.73
C GLY A 85 5.65 -16.70 -16.87
N ASN A 86 5.85 -17.97 -16.53
CA ASN A 86 4.80 -19.00 -16.57
C ASN A 86 3.63 -18.74 -15.61
N TYR A 87 3.82 -17.88 -14.61
CA TYR A 87 2.84 -17.55 -13.57
C TYR A 87 2.24 -16.15 -13.72
N HIS A 88 2.61 -15.38 -14.75
CA HIS A 88 2.15 -14.00 -14.92
C HIS A 88 0.64 -13.88 -15.02
N ALA A 89 -0.02 -14.82 -15.71
CA ALA A 89 -1.47 -14.82 -15.81
C ALA A 89 -2.16 -14.98 -14.45
N ASP A 90 -1.63 -15.86 -13.59
CA ASP A 90 -2.16 -16.08 -12.23
C ASP A 90 -1.90 -14.88 -11.33
N MET A 91 -0.71 -14.27 -11.42
CA MET A 91 -0.37 -13.04 -10.69
C MET A 91 -1.28 -11.88 -11.10
N LEU A 92 -1.49 -11.67 -12.41
CA LEU A 92 -2.41 -10.66 -12.92
C LEU A 92 -3.84 -10.91 -12.46
N LYS A 93 -4.29 -12.16 -12.47
CA LYS A 93 -5.62 -12.53 -11.95
C LYS A 93 -5.74 -12.20 -10.47
N ALA A 94 -4.72 -12.49 -9.66
CA ALA A 94 -4.71 -12.19 -8.23
C ALA A 94 -4.67 -10.68 -7.93
N LEU A 95 -4.13 -9.87 -8.85
CA LEU A 95 -4.12 -8.40 -8.77
C LEU A 95 -5.46 -7.76 -9.18
N ILE A 96 -6.23 -8.40 -10.07
CA ILE A 96 -7.51 -7.89 -10.58
C ILE A 96 -8.69 -8.33 -9.72
N ASP A 97 -8.70 -9.62 -9.36
CA ASP A 97 -9.79 -10.24 -8.61
C ASP A 97 -9.56 -10.15 -7.09
N ILE A 98 -10.50 -10.70 -6.30
CA ILE A 98 -10.32 -10.82 -4.85
C ILE A 98 -9.15 -11.75 -4.56
N HIS A 99 -8.22 -11.27 -3.74
CA HIS A 99 -7.09 -12.08 -3.28
C HIS A 99 -7.55 -13.37 -2.58
N ARG A 100 -6.78 -14.45 -2.72
CA ARG A 100 -7.19 -15.81 -2.34
C ARG A 100 -7.68 -15.89 -0.90
N GLY A 101 -8.90 -16.40 -0.72
CA GLY A 101 -9.51 -16.68 0.59
C GLY A 101 -10.29 -15.51 1.22
N PHE A 102 -10.11 -14.29 0.71
CA PHE A 102 -11.01 -13.17 0.97
C PHE A 102 -12.28 -13.29 0.13
N VAL A 103 -13.36 -12.64 0.54
CA VAL A 103 -14.69 -12.81 -0.08
C VAL A 103 -15.36 -11.50 -0.50
N LYS A 104 -14.93 -10.36 0.03
CA LYS A 104 -15.44 -9.03 -0.33
C LYS A 104 -14.30 -8.14 -0.78
N SER A 105 -14.55 -7.24 -1.74
CA SER A 105 -13.51 -6.33 -2.27
C SER A 105 -12.86 -5.50 -1.17
N HIS A 106 -13.67 -4.94 -0.27
CA HIS A 106 -13.16 -4.08 0.80
C HIS A 106 -12.26 -4.81 1.81
N GLN A 107 -12.18 -6.15 1.77
CA GLN A 107 -11.29 -6.91 2.66
C GLN A 107 -9.83 -6.87 2.23
N CYS A 108 -9.53 -6.36 1.04
CA CYS A 108 -8.18 -6.27 0.52
C CYS A 108 -7.78 -4.79 0.38
N ILE A 109 -6.61 -4.40 0.91
CA ILE A 109 -5.95 -3.15 0.56
C ILE A 109 -4.85 -3.46 -0.44
N ASN A 110 -4.90 -2.82 -1.61
CA ASN A 110 -3.92 -3.01 -2.68
C ASN A 110 -2.95 -1.83 -2.69
N SER A 111 -1.65 -2.12 -2.61
CA SER A 111 -0.57 -1.12 -2.70
C SER A 111 0.42 -1.55 -3.77
N VAL A 112 -0.03 -1.63 -5.02
CA VAL A 112 0.73 -2.23 -6.15
C VAL A 112 2.04 -1.49 -6.40
N LEU A 113 2.05 -0.16 -6.22
CA LEU A 113 3.25 0.67 -6.36
C LEU A 113 4.10 0.76 -5.08
N GLY A 114 3.75 -0.02 -4.06
CA GLY A 114 4.50 -0.11 -2.82
C GLY A 114 4.12 0.96 -1.82
N SER A 115 4.68 0.80 -0.62
CA SER A 115 4.50 1.72 0.50
C SER A 115 5.82 2.33 0.95
N HIS A 116 5.79 2.99 2.11
CA HIS A 116 6.99 3.43 2.80
C HIS A 116 8.00 2.29 3.07
N ASP A 117 7.59 1.03 3.26
CA ASP A 117 8.53 -0.08 3.46
C ASP A 117 9.24 -0.48 2.16
N GLN A 118 8.57 -0.32 1.03
CA GLN A 118 9.13 -0.66 -0.28
C GLN A 118 9.90 0.51 -0.89
N ALA A 119 9.45 1.75 -0.69
CA ALA A 119 10.13 2.95 -1.17
C ALA A 119 11.26 3.38 -0.21
N GLY A 120 11.11 3.09 1.08
CA GLY A 120 11.99 3.57 2.13
C GLY A 120 13.30 2.81 2.23
N ASN A 121 14.38 3.52 2.56
CA ASN A 121 15.70 2.89 2.68
C ASN A 121 16.63 3.60 3.66
N LYS A 122 17.03 2.88 4.71
CA LYS A 122 18.00 3.37 5.70
C LYS A 122 19.48 3.14 5.30
N GLN A 123 19.72 2.44 4.20
CA GLN A 123 21.05 2.08 3.69
C GLN A 123 21.47 2.95 2.48
N GLY A 124 20.94 4.18 2.39
CA GLY A 124 21.31 5.13 1.33
C GLY A 124 20.91 4.66 -0.07
N GLY A 125 19.70 4.11 -0.22
CA GLY A 125 19.18 3.69 -1.52
C GLY A 125 19.79 2.41 -2.09
N ARG A 126 20.56 1.65 -1.31
CA ARG A 126 21.04 0.31 -1.71
C ARG A 126 19.86 -0.63 -1.86
N THR A 127 19.66 -1.16 -3.05
CA THR A 127 18.52 -2.00 -3.41
C THR A 127 18.99 -3.33 -3.98
N ASP A 128 18.29 -4.40 -3.66
CA ASP A 128 18.38 -5.70 -4.35
C ASP A 128 17.54 -5.72 -5.65
N GLY A 129 17.04 -4.54 -6.02
CA GLY A 129 16.09 -4.29 -7.09
C GLY A 129 14.63 -4.55 -6.68
N ARG A 130 14.31 -5.18 -5.56
CA ARG A 130 12.91 -5.49 -5.22
C ARG A 130 12.26 -4.42 -4.37
N ALA A 131 13.03 -3.77 -3.52
CA ALA A 131 12.56 -2.72 -2.62
C ALA A 131 13.70 -1.74 -2.29
N GLY A 132 13.42 -0.75 -1.45
CA GLY A 132 14.37 0.27 -1.03
C GLY A 132 14.53 1.44 -1.99
N ARG A 133 13.61 1.60 -2.94
CA ARG A 133 13.48 2.74 -3.88
C ARG A 133 12.03 2.86 -4.33
N TYR A 134 11.60 4.07 -4.71
CA TYR A 134 10.30 4.28 -5.35
C TYR A 134 10.15 3.37 -6.58
N PHE A 135 8.93 2.89 -6.83
CA PHE A 135 8.67 1.91 -7.90
C PHE A 135 9.19 2.37 -9.27
N VAL A 136 9.06 3.66 -9.59
CA VAL A 136 9.54 4.24 -10.87
C VAL A 136 11.05 4.05 -11.05
N ASP A 137 11.81 4.03 -9.95
CA ASP A 137 13.27 3.93 -9.97
C ASP A 137 13.76 2.48 -10.12
N LEU A 138 12.93 1.49 -9.79
CA LEU A 138 13.26 0.06 -9.94
C LEU A 138 13.40 -0.40 -11.40
N PHE A 139 12.93 0.41 -12.35
CA PHE A 139 12.83 0.06 -13.78
C PHE A 139 13.49 1.08 -14.72
N GLY A 140 14.28 2.02 -14.20
CA GLY A 140 15.01 3.00 -15.02
C GLY A 140 14.86 4.46 -14.60
N GLY A 141 14.13 4.76 -13.52
CA GLY A 141 14.08 6.10 -12.95
C GLY A 141 12.98 6.99 -13.49
N ARG A 142 12.78 8.13 -12.82
CA ARG A 142 11.77 9.13 -13.17
C ARG A 142 11.89 9.57 -14.62
N ASN A 143 13.10 9.74 -15.14
CA ASN A 143 13.32 10.23 -16.51
C ASN A 143 13.04 9.18 -17.60
N ASN A 144 12.89 7.90 -17.24
CA ASN A 144 12.54 6.85 -18.18
C ASN A 144 11.03 6.79 -18.45
N TRP A 145 10.64 7.00 -19.72
CA TRP A 145 9.23 6.96 -20.14
C TRP A 145 8.54 5.63 -19.85
N HIS A 146 9.23 4.51 -20.09
CA HIS A 146 8.69 3.19 -19.85
C HIS A 146 8.39 2.99 -18.36
N SER A 147 9.32 3.35 -17.46
CA SER A 147 9.12 3.25 -16.01
C SER A 147 7.92 4.06 -15.53
N ARG A 148 7.78 5.32 -15.99
CA ARG A 148 6.60 6.14 -15.69
C ARG A 148 5.30 5.54 -16.24
N SER A 149 5.35 4.97 -17.44
CA SER A 149 4.19 4.33 -18.07
C SER A 149 3.74 3.09 -17.31
N GLN A 150 4.69 2.29 -16.82
CA GLN A 150 4.40 1.15 -15.95
C GLN A 150 3.76 1.59 -14.64
N CYS A 151 4.29 2.64 -13.99
CA CYS A 151 3.66 3.18 -12.78
C CYS A 151 2.20 3.60 -13.00
N ARG A 152 1.92 4.33 -14.10
CA ARG A 152 0.55 4.73 -14.44
C ARG A 152 -0.34 3.52 -14.73
N MET A 153 0.14 2.55 -15.51
CA MET A 153 -0.60 1.33 -15.82
C MET A 153 -0.95 0.56 -14.55
N TRP A 154 0.02 0.33 -13.66
CA TRP A 154 -0.19 -0.40 -12.41
C TRP A 154 -1.16 0.31 -11.47
N TYR A 155 -1.09 1.64 -11.37
CA TYR A 155 -2.07 2.39 -10.59
C TYR A 155 -3.46 2.32 -11.21
N SER A 156 -3.59 2.50 -12.53
CA SER A 156 -4.88 2.35 -13.21
C SER A 156 -5.47 0.97 -12.99
N LEU A 157 -4.63 -0.07 -13.04
CA LEU A 157 -5.07 -1.43 -12.74
C LEU A 157 -5.58 -1.53 -11.30
N GLN A 158 -4.78 -1.12 -10.31
CA GLN A 158 -5.19 -1.22 -8.90
C GLN A 158 -6.48 -0.43 -8.59
N ALA A 159 -6.66 0.73 -9.23
CA ALA A 159 -7.83 1.58 -9.03
C ALA A 159 -9.13 0.96 -9.57
N MET A 160 -9.02 0.05 -10.57
CA MET A 160 -10.14 -0.65 -11.18
C MET A 160 -10.27 -2.11 -10.67
N SER A 161 -9.26 -2.63 -9.97
CA SER A 161 -9.23 -3.96 -9.37
C SER A 161 -10.15 -4.07 -8.15
N ARG A 162 -10.43 -5.31 -7.74
CA ARG A 162 -11.08 -5.57 -6.46
C ARG A 162 -10.11 -5.33 -5.31
N GLY A 163 -10.50 -4.44 -4.40
CA GLY A 163 -9.66 -3.99 -3.29
C GLY A 163 -9.82 -2.50 -3.10
N LEU A 164 -9.43 -1.99 -1.93
CA LEU A 164 -9.27 -0.55 -1.72
C LEU A 164 -7.85 -0.15 -2.17
N PRO A 165 -7.69 0.85 -3.04
CA PRO A 165 -6.37 1.30 -3.47
C PRO A 165 -5.70 2.09 -2.35
N MET A 166 -4.40 1.86 -2.17
CA MET A 166 -3.52 2.65 -1.32
C MET A 166 -2.27 3.07 -2.10
N LEU A 167 -1.77 4.27 -1.81
CA LEU A 167 -0.59 4.84 -2.44
C LEU A 167 0.24 5.57 -1.38
N PHE A 168 1.57 5.43 -1.47
CA PHE A 168 2.49 6.16 -0.59
C PHE A 168 2.97 7.46 -1.23
N MET A 169 3.10 8.50 -0.41
CA MET A 169 3.45 9.86 -0.86
C MET A 169 4.72 9.91 -1.71
N GLY A 170 4.72 10.79 -2.71
CA GLY A 170 5.77 10.89 -3.73
C GLY A 170 5.54 9.96 -4.92
N THR A 171 4.82 8.85 -4.74
CA THR A 171 4.50 7.97 -5.87
C THR A 171 3.59 8.67 -6.88
N GLU A 172 2.65 9.50 -6.38
CA GLU A 172 1.72 10.32 -7.17
C GLU A 172 2.39 11.44 -7.98
N THR A 173 3.65 11.74 -7.69
CA THR A 173 4.45 12.72 -8.43
C THR A 173 5.58 12.06 -9.21
N HIS A 174 5.63 10.72 -9.30
CA HIS A 174 6.77 9.96 -9.83
C HIS A 174 8.11 10.29 -9.15
N GLN A 175 8.11 10.67 -7.87
CA GLN A 175 9.35 10.85 -7.11
C GLN A 175 10.23 9.60 -7.26
N ASP A 176 11.51 9.79 -7.51
CA ASP A 176 12.50 8.72 -7.65
C ASP A 176 13.43 8.66 -6.43
N GLN A 177 14.51 7.86 -6.54
CA GLN A 177 15.35 7.50 -5.41
C GLN A 177 14.58 6.71 -4.36
N TRP A 178 14.93 6.86 -3.09
CA TRP A 178 14.29 6.21 -1.96
C TRP A 178 13.69 7.24 -1.04
N TRP A 179 12.70 6.81 -0.27
CA TRP A 179 12.13 7.64 0.78
C TRP A 179 12.97 7.52 2.07
N ASN A 180 13.16 8.64 2.76
CA ASN A 180 13.66 8.65 4.13
C ASN A 180 13.21 9.93 4.84
N VAL A 181 13.43 10.00 6.15
CA VAL A 181 13.09 11.16 6.98
C VAL A 181 14.11 12.29 6.86
N ASP A 182 15.25 12.08 6.19
CA ASP A 182 16.24 13.13 5.99
C ASP A 182 15.82 14.11 4.88
N PRO A 183 16.17 15.40 5.00
CA PRO A 183 15.64 16.44 4.10
C PRO A 183 15.82 16.19 2.60
N PRO A 184 16.92 15.58 2.12
CA PRO A 184 17.07 15.23 0.70
C PRO A 184 16.14 14.13 0.18
N HIS A 185 15.58 13.27 1.03
CA HIS A 185 14.85 12.05 0.63
C HIS A 185 13.42 11.98 1.17
N MET A 186 12.95 13.04 1.82
CA MET A 186 11.53 13.22 2.13
C MET A 186 10.73 13.55 0.86
N MET A 187 9.43 13.83 1.00
CA MET A 187 8.58 14.26 -0.12
C MET A 187 9.17 15.50 -0.81
N ASP A 188 9.43 15.40 -2.11
CA ASP A 188 9.92 16.51 -2.92
C ASP A 188 8.76 17.41 -3.38
N TRP A 189 8.47 18.40 -2.56
CA TRP A 189 7.45 19.41 -2.84
C TRP A 189 7.77 20.31 -4.04
N HIS A 190 9.04 20.39 -4.47
CA HIS A 190 9.42 21.21 -5.63
C HIS A 190 8.73 20.72 -6.90
N LEU A 191 8.54 19.41 -7.04
CA LEU A 191 7.83 18.80 -8.17
C LEU A 191 6.38 19.30 -8.31
N VAL A 192 5.71 19.51 -7.17
CA VAL A 192 4.34 20.01 -7.13
C VAL A 192 4.30 21.51 -7.36
N GLN A 193 5.16 22.27 -6.65
CA GLN A 193 5.21 23.73 -6.70
C GLN A 193 5.57 24.26 -8.09
N THR A 194 6.51 23.60 -8.77
CA THR A 194 6.93 23.97 -10.13
C THR A 194 6.06 23.39 -11.22
N ARG A 195 5.02 22.61 -10.85
CA ARG A 195 4.13 21.94 -11.79
C ARG A 195 4.91 21.06 -12.78
N ASP A 196 5.87 20.29 -12.27
CA ASP A 196 6.73 19.43 -13.07
C ASP A 196 5.91 18.56 -14.02
N VAL A 197 6.31 18.56 -15.30
CA VAL A 197 5.53 17.92 -16.37
C VAL A 197 5.43 16.41 -16.15
N LEU A 198 6.45 15.77 -15.58
CA LEU A 198 6.44 14.34 -15.31
C LEU A 198 5.55 14.04 -14.10
N ALA A 199 5.62 14.83 -13.04
CA ALA A 199 4.75 14.70 -11.87
C ALA A 199 3.28 14.76 -12.29
N GLN A 200 2.92 15.74 -13.12
CA GLN A 200 1.55 15.92 -13.59
C GLN A 200 0.98 14.71 -14.33
N GLN A 201 1.81 13.87 -14.96
CA GLN A 201 1.32 12.67 -15.65
C GLN A 201 0.64 11.70 -14.68
N MET A 202 1.22 11.52 -13.51
CA MET A 202 0.67 10.66 -12.47
C MET A 202 -0.35 11.41 -11.62
N THR A 203 -0.09 12.66 -11.26
CA THR A 203 -1.00 13.44 -10.42
C THR A 203 -2.39 13.55 -11.05
N LYS A 204 -2.49 13.79 -12.35
CA LYS A 204 -3.78 13.83 -13.07
C LYS A 204 -4.51 12.49 -13.08
N LEU A 205 -3.78 11.38 -13.04
CA LEU A 205 -4.36 10.04 -13.00
C LEU A 205 -4.89 9.70 -11.60
N VAL A 206 -4.15 10.05 -10.55
CA VAL A 206 -4.58 9.76 -9.17
C VAL A 206 -5.70 10.70 -8.72
N SER A 207 -5.73 11.93 -9.24
CA SER A 207 -6.73 12.95 -8.90
C SER A 207 -7.99 12.85 -9.75
N PHE A 208 -8.27 11.69 -10.36
CA PHE A 208 -9.49 11.52 -11.14
C PHE A 208 -10.70 11.83 -10.24
N PRO A 209 -11.59 12.75 -10.65
CA PRO A 209 -12.78 13.12 -9.88
C PRO A 209 -13.80 11.98 -9.81
#